data_AF-A0A1F4D8Z7-F1
#
_entry.id   AF-A0A1F4D8Z7-F1
#
_cell.length_a   1.000
_cell.length_b   1.000
_cell.length_c   1.000
_cell.angle_alpha   90.00
_cell.angle_beta   90.00
_cell.angle_gamma   90.00
#
_symmetry.space_group_name_H-M   'P 1'
#
loop_
_entity.id
_entity.type
_entity.pdbx_description
1 polymer ?
#
loop_
_entity_poly.entity_id
_entity_poly.type
_entity_poly.pdbx_seq_one_letter_code
_entity_poly.pdbx_strand_id
1 'polypeptide(L)' 'MTATTSAIVEPGRNTPVFGEYEVVVLGGGPAGITAAIAAGRAGRSTILVERYGFLGGAGPLRYAN' A
#
# COMPACT_ATOMS: atom_id res chain seq x y z
N MET A 1 -27.90 -1.98 -0.23
CA MET A 1 -27.52 -0.56 -0.41
C MET A 1 -26.68 -0.51 -1.68
N THR A 2 -27.25 -0.10 -2.81
CA THR A 2 -26.54 -0.08 -4.10
C THR A 2 -25.85 1.26 -4.23
N ALA A 3 -24.51 1.29 -4.13
CA ALA A 3 -23.73 2.51 -4.28
C ALA A 3 -23.64 2.88 -5.77
N THR A 4 -24.07 4.09 -6.13
CA THR A 4 -23.89 4.65 -7.47
C THR A 4 -22.45 5.14 -7.59
N THR A 5 -21.64 4.52 -8.45
CA THR A 5 -20.23 4.93 -8.64
C THR A 5 -20.16 6.15 -9.55
N SER A 6 -19.72 7.29 -9.02
CA SER A 6 -19.35 8.47 -9.81
C SER A 6 -17.97 8.24 -10.45
N ALA A 7 -17.80 8.60 -11.73
CA ALA A 7 -16.53 8.48 -12.45
C ALA A 7 -15.82 9.84 -12.53
N ILE A 8 -14.49 9.83 -12.37
CA ILE A 8 -13.62 10.99 -12.61
C ILE A 8 -12.80 10.78 -13.89
N VAL A 9 -12.50 11.86 -14.61
CA VAL A 9 -11.63 11.82 -15.80
C VAL A 9 -10.25 12.32 -15.41
N GLU A 10 -9.25 11.46 -15.54
CA GLU A 10 -7.85 11.79 -15.28
C GLU A 10 -7.07 11.93 -16.60
N PRO A 11 -6.12 12.88 -16.71
CA PRO A 11 -5.25 12.97 -17.88
C PRO A 11 -4.42 11.70 -18.08
N GLY A 12 -4.34 11.22 -19.31
CA GLY A 12 -3.46 10.11 -19.68
C GLY A 12 -1.99 10.49 -19.44
N ARG A 13 -1.25 9.61 -18.76
CA ARG A 13 0.19 9.75 -18.54
C ARG A 13 0.88 8.40 -18.66
N ASN A 14 2.13 8.42 -19.09
CA ASN A 14 2.98 7.24 -19.05
C ASN A 14 3.71 7.21 -17.70
N THR A 15 3.35 6.27 -16.84
CA THR A 15 3.94 6.12 -15.51
C THR A 15 5.00 5.03 -15.56
N PRO A 16 6.26 5.31 -15.15
CA PRO A 16 7.29 4.28 -15.07
C PRO A 16 6.87 3.13 -14.17
N VAL A 17 7.10 1.90 -14.62
CA VAL A 17 6.84 0.69 -13.85
C VAL A 17 8.00 0.49 -12.88
N PHE A 18 7.71 0.44 -11.58
CA PHE A 18 8.71 0.19 -10.54
C PHE A 18 9.18 -1.27 -10.53
N GLY A 19 8.25 -2.20 -10.75
CA GLY A 19 8.50 -3.64 -10.79
C GLY A 19 7.20 -4.44 -10.82
N GLU A 20 7.33 -5.75 -11.01
CA GLU A 20 6.21 -6.71 -10.97
C GLU A 20 6.29 -7.56 -9.72
N TYR A 21 5.15 -7.71 -9.02
CA TYR A 21 5.04 -8.44 -7.76
C TYR A 21 3.75 -9.24 -7.74
N GLU A 22 3.79 -10.44 -7.16
CA GLU A 22 2.60 -11.26 -6.94
C GLU A 22 1.70 -10.68 -5.85
N VAL A 23 2.29 -10.02 -4.84
CA VAL A 23 1.56 -9.39 -3.75
C VAL A 23 2.07 -7.97 -3.50
N VAL A 24 1.16 -7.00 -3.56
CA VAL A 24 1.41 -5.59 -3.22
C VAL A 24 0.62 -5.23 -1.98
N VAL A 25 1.31 -4.85 -0.90
CA VAL A 25 0.70 -4.40 0.35
C VAL A 25 0.83 -2.90 0.48
N LEU A 26 -0.30 -2.21 0.61
CA LEU A 26 -0.36 -0.76 0.79
C LEU A 26 -0.66 -0.42 2.25
N GLY A 27 0.29 0.24 2.91
CA GLY A 27 0.22 0.63 4.33
C GLY A 27 1.12 -0.23 5.22
N GLY A 28 2.02 0.43 5.94
CA GLY A 28 2.98 -0.13 6.90
C GLY A 28 2.46 -0.17 8.34
N GLY A 29 1.14 -0.26 8.54
CA GLY A 29 0.54 -0.55 9.85
C GLY A 29 0.70 -2.01 10.27
N PRO A 30 0.33 -2.37 11.52
CA PRO A 30 0.46 -3.76 12.00
C PRO A 30 -0.16 -4.78 11.04
N ALA A 31 -1.37 -4.51 10.54
CA ALA A 31 -2.03 -5.37 9.57
C ALA A 31 -1.25 -5.53 8.26
N GLY A 32 -0.73 -4.43 7.70
CA GLY A 32 0.04 -4.47 6.45
C GLY A 32 1.39 -5.15 6.61
N ILE A 33 2.10 -4.88 7.70
CA ILE A 33 3.35 -5.58 8.03
C ILE A 33 3.09 -7.09 8.16
N THR A 34 2.06 -7.49 8.90
CA THR A 34 1.70 -8.91 9.04
C THR A 34 1.33 -9.53 7.70
N ALA A 35 0.57 -8.84 6.85
CA ALA A 35 0.22 -9.31 5.51
C ALA A 35 1.45 -9.52 4.62
N ALA A 36 2.38 -8.56 4.59
CA ALA A 36 3.60 -8.66 3.79
C ALA A 36 4.51 -9.80 4.28
N ILE A 37 4.64 -9.96 5.59
CA ILE A 37 5.41 -11.07 6.18
C ILE A 37 4.78 -12.42 5.82
N ALA A 38 3.45 -12.54 5.91
CA ALA A 38 2.76 -13.78 5.57
C ALA A 38 2.95 -14.13 4.08
N ALA A 39 2.82 -13.16 3.18
CA ALA A 39 3.04 -13.35 1.74
C ALA A 39 4.51 -13.74 1.42
N GLY A 40 5.48 -13.06 2.02
CA GLY A 40 6.89 -13.42 1.86
C GLY A 40 7.23 -14.82 2.40
N ARG A 41 6.65 -15.20 3.55
CA ARG A 41 6.80 -16.56 4.12
C ARG A 41 6.15 -17.65 3.25
N ALA A 42 5.14 -17.29 2.47
CA ALA A 42 4.54 -18.17 1.47
C ALA A 42 5.36 -18.26 0.17
N GLY A 43 6.55 -17.64 0.10
CA GLY A 43 7.45 -17.68 -1.05
C GLY A 43 7.03 -16.77 -2.21
N ARG A 44 6.18 -15.77 -1.96
CA ARG A 44 5.67 -14.86 -3.01
C ARG A 44 6.55 -13.63 -3.17
N SER A 45 6.71 -13.19 -4.42
CA SER A 45 7.32 -11.88 -4.68
C SER A 45 6.41 -10.78 -4.11
N THR A 46 6.88 -10.13 -3.06
CA THR A 46 6.05 -9.25 -2.23
C THR A 46 6.72 -7.89 -2.07
N ILE A 47 5.95 -6.82 -2.25
CA ILE A 47 6.36 -5.46 -1.91
C ILE A 47 5.39 -4.86 -0.88
N LEU A 48 5.95 -4.18 0.12
CA LEU A 48 5.18 -3.35 1.06
C LEU A 48 5.52 -1.89 0.83
N VAL A 49 4.50 -1.08 0.62
CA VAL A 49 4.63 0.36 0.36
C VAL A 49 3.99 1.14 1.51
N GLU A 50 4.78 2.00 2.14
CA GLU A 50 4.33 2.95 3.14
C GLU A 50 4.70 4.36 2.69
N ARG A 51 3.74 5.29 2.83
CA ARG A 51 3.91 6.71 2.52
C ARG A 51 4.87 7.38 3.51
N TYR A 52 4.84 6.94 4.77
CA TYR A 52 5.68 7.47 5.82
C TYR A 52 7.06 6.81 5.81
N GLY A 53 8.09 7.53 6.25
CA GLY A 53 9.47 7.01 6.32
C GLY A 53 9.69 5.96 7.42
N PHE A 54 8.62 5.45 8.03
CA PHE A 54 8.67 4.48 9.13
C PHE A 54 7.46 3.54 9.08
N LEU A 55 7.63 2.35 9.65
CA LEU A 55 6.57 1.35 9.84
C LEU A 55 5.94 1.51 11.23
N GLY A 56 4.69 1.07 11.40
CA GLY A 56 3.96 1.12 12.67
C GLY A 56 2.54 1.67 12.59
N GLY A 57 2.08 2.13 11.43
CA GLY A 57 0.73 2.64 11.21
C GLY A 57 0.51 4.03 11.78
N ALA A 58 -0.73 4.41 12.08
CA ALA A 58 -1.08 5.77 12.56
C ALA A 58 -0.62 6.08 14.00
N GLY A 59 0.05 5.16 14.69
CA GLY A 59 0.53 5.34 16.07
C GLY A 59 1.65 6.38 16.25
N PRO A 60 2.67 6.48 15.37
CA PRO A 60 3.79 7.40 15.54
C PRO A 60 3.53 8.83 15.03
N LEU A 61 2.43 9.07 14.29
CA LEU A 61 2.10 10.40 13.77
C LEU A 61 1.32 11.21 14.81
N ARG A 62 2.05 11.62 15.84
CA ARG A 62 1.69 12.79 16.64
C ARG A 62 2.25 14.00 15.89
N TYR A 63 1.39 14.98 15.60
CA TYR A 63 1.71 16.18 14.85
C TYR A 63 3.11 16.74 15.21
N ALA A 64 4.04 16.70 14.26
CA ALA A 64 5.15 17.65 14.25
C ALA A 64 4.63 18.87 13.48
N ASN A 65 3.87 19.70 14.20
CA ASN A 65 3.59 21.12 13.97
C ASN A 65 3.08 21.67 15.30
#